data_AF-A0A1W2C4A5-F1
#
_entry.id   AF-A0A1W2C4A5-F1
#
_cell.length_a   1.000
_cell.length_b   1.000
_cell.length_c   1.000
_cell.angle_alpha   90.00
_cell.angle_beta   90.00
_cell.angle_gamma   90.00
#
_symmetry.space_group_name_H-M   'P 1'
#
loop_
_entity.id
_entity.type
_entity.pdbx_description
1 polymer ?
#
loop_
_entity_poly.entity_id
_entity_poly.type
_entity_poly.pdbx_seq_one_letter_code
_entity_poly.pdbx_strand_id
1 'polypeptide(L)' 'MSEKIIQLNEDLIKNNLKDLVRDSVEETLNALLDHEADELINAEKYERTDGRQGYRSGHYDRNFSTTSGDVTLHVPKLKG' A
#
# COMPACT_ATOMS: atom_id res chain seq x y z
N MET A 1 -15.15 -42.69 -22.27
CA MET A 1 -14.76 -41.31 -22.64
C MET A 1 -15.41 -40.36 -21.66
N SER A 2 -14.67 -39.89 -20.66
CA SER A 2 -15.02 -38.71 -19.88
C SER A 2 -13.76 -37.87 -19.76
N GLU A 3 -13.56 -36.97 -20.70
CA GLU A 3 -12.50 -35.96 -20.61
C GLU A 3 -12.82 -35.11 -19.39
N LYS A 4 -11.91 -35.13 -18.41
CA LYS A 4 -12.03 -34.42 -17.15
C LYS A 4 -11.80 -32.93 -17.46
N ILE A 5 -12.88 -32.23 -17.79
CA ILE A 5 -12.92 -30.79 -18.11
C ILE A 5 -12.50 -30.02 -16.83
N ILE A 6 -11.36 -29.32 -16.93
CA ILE A 6 -10.72 -28.46 -15.93
C ILE A 6 -10.04 -29.22 -14.77
N GLN A 7 -8.73 -29.41 -14.89
CA GLN A 7 -7.85 -29.63 -13.74
C GLN A 7 -7.63 -28.29 -13.03
N LEU A 8 -8.34 -28.06 -11.92
CA LEU A 8 -8.11 -26.91 -11.06
C LEU A 8 -6.80 -27.12 -10.30
N ASN A 9 -5.75 -26.39 -10.67
CA ASN A 9 -4.50 -26.40 -9.92
C ASN A 9 -4.65 -25.45 -8.71
N GLU A 10 -5.11 -26.00 -7.59
CA GLU A 10 -5.43 -25.26 -6.36
C GLU A 10 -4.24 -24.45 -5.83
N ASP A 11 -3.03 -25.00 -5.93
CA ASP A 11 -1.81 -24.33 -5.48
C ASP A 11 -1.49 -23.08 -6.30
N LEU A 12 -1.68 -23.15 -7.62
CA LEU A 12 -1.47 -22.01 -8.52
C LEU A 12 -2.44 -20.87 -8.21
N ILE A 13 -3.71 -21.20 -7.96
CA ILE A 13 -4.74 -20.21 -7.64
C ILE A 13 -4.45 -19.55 -6.29
N LYS A 14 -4.11 -20.33 -5.27
CA LYS A 14 -3.77 -19.80 -3.93
C LYS A 14 -2.58 -18.87 -3.98
N ASN A 15 -1.55 -19.19 -4.75
CA ASN A 15 -0.36 -18.34 -4.87
C ASN A 15 -0.68 -17.03 -5.61
N ASN A 16 -1.33 -17.11 -6.77
CA ASN A 16 -1.73 -15.91 -7.52
C ASN A 16 -2.64 -14.99 -6.69
N LEU A 17 -3.56 -15.57 -5.91
CA LEU A 17 -4.47 -14.80 -5.08
C LEU A 17 -3.74 -14.14 -3.90
N LYS A 18 -2.73 -14.80 -3.32
CA LYS A 18 -1.86 -14.20 -2.30
C LYS A 18 -1.07 -13.01 -2.84
N ASP A 19 -0.50 -13.13 -4.04
CA ASP A 19 0.23 -12.03 -4.67
C ASP A 19 -0.68 -10.83 -4.94
N LEU A 20 -1.88 -11.07 -5.50
CA LEU A 20 -2.88 -10.02 -5.70
C LEU A 20 -3.29 -9.32 -4.40
N VAL A 21 -3.50 -10.10 -3.33
CA VAL A 21 -3.84 -9.53 -2.02
C VAL A 21 -2.67 -8.74 -1.46
N ARG A 22 -1.43 -9.23 -1.56
CA ARG A 22 -0.24 -8.52 -1.10
C ARG A 22 -0.12 -7.17 -1.78
N ASP A 23 -0.21 -7.15 -3.12
CA ASP A 23 -0.04 -5.93 -3.91
C ASP A 23 -1.15 -4.91 -3.59
N SER A 24 -2.40 -5.37 -3.46
CA SER A 24 -3.52 -4.51 -3.05
C SER A 24 -3.37 -3.95 -1.63
N VAL A 25 -2.85 -4.75 -0.70
CA VAL A 25 -2.57 -4.31 0.68
C VAL A 25 -1.46 -3.27 0.68
N GLU A 26 -0.38 -3.49 -0.07
CA GLU A 26 0.72 -2.53 -0.19
C GLU A 26 0.24 -1.19 -0.74
N GLU A 27 -0.52 -1.20 -1.84
CA GLU A 27 -1.09 0.01 -2.42
C GLU A 27 -2.01 0.75 -1.45
N THR A 28 -2.93 0.02 -0.80
CA THR A 28 -3.90 0.60 0.13
C THR A 28 -3.21 1.22 1.35
N LEU A 29 -2.23 0.53 1.95
CA LEU A 29 -1.50 1.04 3.11
C LEU A 29 -0.69 2.28 2.76
N ASN A 30 -0.02 2.30 1.61
CA ASN A 30 0.74 3.47 1.17
C ASN A 30 -0.16 4.67 0.89
N ALA A 31 -1.33 4.45 0.27
CA ALA A 31 -2.32 5.51 0.06
C ALA A 31 -2.86 6.08 1.38
N LEU A 32 -3.12 5.22 2.38
CA LEU A 32 -3.57 5.65 3.70
C LEU A 32 -2.50 6.48 4.43
N LEU A 33 -1.23 6.07 4.36
CA LEU A 33 -0.13 6.83 4.94
C LEU A 33 0.00 8.22 4.33
N ASP A 34 -0.15 8.32 3.00
CA ASP A 34 -0.14 9.62 2.34
C ASP A 34 -1.34 10.47 2.76
N HIS A 35 -2.54 9.89 2.88
CA HIS A 35 -3.73 10.62 3.36
C HIS A 35 -3.56 11.12 4.80
N GLU A 36 -3.10 10.26 5.72
CA GLU A 36 -2.84 10.64 7.11
C GLU A 36 -1.83 11.78 7.20
N ALA A 37 -0.79 11.77 6.34
CA ALA A 37 0.18 12.85 6.28
C ALA A 37 -0.44 14.18 5.83
N ASP A 38 -1.41 14.18 4.91
CA ASP A 38 -2.12 15.38 4.48
C ASP A 38 -3.03 15.92 5.60
N GLU A 39 -3.73 15.04 6.33
CA GLU A 39 -4.53 15.42 7.51
C GLU A 39 -3.66 16.02 8.61
N LEU A 40 -2.48 15.44 8.88
CA LEU A 40 -1.56 15.94 9.90
C LEU A 40 -1.01 17.33 9.60
N ILE A 41 -0.73 17.63 8.32
CA ILE A 41 -0.21 18.96 7.93
C ILE A 41 -1.30 19.94 7.49
N ASN A 42 -2.58 19.53 7.49
CA ASN A 42 -3.72 20.28 6.98
C ASN A 42 -3.53 20.81 5.55
N ALA A 43 -2.89 20.03 4.68
CA ALA A 43 -2.64 20.41 3.30
C ALA A 43 -2.29 19.20 2.43
N GLU A 44 -2.86 19.14 1.23
CA GLU A 44 -2.46 18.16 0.22
C GLU A 44 -1.06 18.43 -0.34
N LYS A 45 -0.56 17.47 -1.13
CA LYS A 45 0.72 17.60 -1.83
C LYS A 45 0.70 18.80 -2.78
N TYR A 46 1.62 19.73 -2.52
CA TYR A 46 1.78 21.01 -3.23
C TYR A 46 0.62 22.02 -3.07
N GLU A 47 -0.37 21.73 -2.23
CA GLU A 47 -1.46 22.67 -1.96
C GLU A 47 -0.96 23.90 -1.21
N ARG A 48 -1.44 25.09 -1.59
CA ARG A 48 -1.22 26.32 -0.82
C ARG A 48 -2.45 26.61 0.01
N THR A 49 -2.29 26.50 1.32
CA THR A 49 -3.32 26.77 2.31
C THR A 49 -2.71 27.51 3.49
N ASP A 50 -3.45 28.49 4.00
CA ASP A 50 -3.05 29.28 5.17
C ASP A 50 -3.02 28.41 6.45
N GLY A 51 -3.70 27.26 6.45
CA GLY A 51 -3.76 26.31 7.55
C GLY A 51 -2.59 25.31 7.63
N ARG A 52 -1.63 25.35 6.69
CA ARG A 52 -0.54 24.37 6.58
C ARG A 52 0.32 24.34 7.85
N GLN A 53 0.45 23.17 8.48
CA GLN A 53 1.22 22.96 9.72
C GLN A 53 2.60 22.33 9.50
N GLY A 54 2.96 21.98 8.27
CA GLY A 54 4.26 21.39 7.95
C GLY A 54 4.49 21.14 6.46
N TYR A 55 5.68 20.63 6.16
CA TYR A 55 6.13 20.31 4.81
C TYR A 55 6.51 18.84 4.68
N ARG A 56 6.21 18.25 3.52
CA ARG A 56 6.67 16.92 3.14
C ARG A 56 8.16 16.98 2.77
N SER A 57 8.95 16.03 3.28
CA SER A 57 10.39 15.91 3.09
C SER A 57 10.77 14.56 2.46
N GLY A 58 9.95 14.11 1.49
CA GLY A 58 10.09 12.82 0.84
C GLY A 58 9.56 11.66 1.70
N HIS A 59 10.07 10.46 1.43
CA HIS A 59 9.65 9.22 2.09
C HIS A 59 10.87 8.42 2.59
N TYR A 60 10.65 7.43 3.44
CA TYR A 60 11.59 6.32 3.65
C TYR A 60 10.87 4.99 3.55
N ASP A 61 11.61 3.96 3.16
CA ASP A 61 11.06 2.63 3.02
C ASP A 61 11.15 1.86 4.35
N ARG A 62 10.10 1.11 4.66
CA ARG A 62 10.03 0.21 5.80
C ARG A 62 9.34 -1.09 5.40
N ASN A 63 9.99 -2.21 5.70
CA ASN A 63 9.37 -3.53 5.50
C ASN A 63 8.30 -3.77 6.55
N PHE A 64 7.15 -4.29 6.12
CA PHE A 64 6.02 -4.64 6.98
C PHE A 64 5.54 -6.05 6.65
N SER A 65 5.58 -6.94 7.63
CA SER A 65 5.18 -8.33 7.43
C SER A 65 3.66 -8.50 7.57
N THR A 66 3.01 -8.99 6.52
CA THR A 66 1.57 -9.31 6.52
C THR A 66 1.35 -10.82 6.37
N THR A 67 0.13 -11.27 6.59
CA THR A 67 -0.25 -12.69 6.38
C THR A 67 -0.05 -13.14 4.92
N SER A 68 -0.14 -12.21 3.96
CA SER A 68 0.02 -12.50 2.53
C SER A 68 1.46 -12.32 2.03
N GLY A 69 2.38 -11.91 2.91
CA GLY A 69 3.79 -11.68 2.58
C GLY A 69 4.31 -10.35 3.12
N ASP A 70 5.60 -10.11 2.95
CA ASP A 70 6.20 -8.81 3.27
C ASP A 70 5.80 -7.78 2.21
N VAL A 71 5.45 -6.57 2.67
CA VAL A 71 5.16 -5.40 1.82
C VAL A 71 6.12 -4.26 2.16
N THR A 72 6.31 -3.37 1.20
CA THR A 72 7.13 -2.16 1.40
C THR A 72 6.24 -0.96 1.66
N LEU A 73 6.41 -0.33 2.82
CA LEU A 73 5.74 0.93 3.15
C LEU A 73 6.66 2.11 2.85
N HIS A 74 6.19 3.04 2.03
CA HIS A 74 6.78 4.34 1.78
C HIS A 74 6.22 5.31 2.82
N VAL A 75 6.91 5.46 3.94
CA VAL A 75 6.42 6.30 5.05
C VAL A 75 6.75 7.77 4.77
N PRO A 76 5.76 8.68 4.76
CA PRO A 76 5.99 10.10 4.53
C PRO A 76 6.85 10.72 5.65
N LYS A 77 7.84 11.52 5.26
CA LYS A 77 8.61 12.34 6.20
C LYS A 77 7.99 13.72 6.28
N LEU A 78 7.64 14.15 7.48
CA LEU A 78 7.12 15.48 7.74
C LEU A 78 8.16 16.33 8.46
N LYS A 79 8.18 17.63 8.13
CA LYS A 79 9.02 18.64 8.77
C LYS A 79 8.14 19.81 9.20
N GLY A 80 8.20 20.14 10.49
CA GLY A 80 7.61 21.35 11.07
C GLY A 80 8.53 22.56 10.94
#